data_AF-A0AAN9Q1U3-F1
#
_entry.id   AF-A0AAN9Q1U3-F1
#
_cell.length_a   1.000
_cell.length_b   1.000
_cell.length_c   1.000
_cell.angle_alpha   90.00
_cell.angle_beta   90.00
_cell.angle_gamma   90.00
#
_symmetry.space_group_name_H-M   'P 1'
#
loop_
_entity.id
_entity.type
_entity.pdbx_description
1 polymer ?
#
loop_
_entity_poly.entity_id
_entity_poly.type
_entity_poly.pdbx_seq_one_letter_code
_entity_poly.pdbx_strand_id
1 'polypeptide(L)'
;MNANQEDLYERTFKKDWVSLPSVPLVALGGIHVWHMLALTEIFGDDFVFLFGGGTLGHLWGNALGVVVNCVALEACVQARNEGHDLACEGNEIIREARKWSPELAV
;
A
#
# COMPACT_ATOMS: atom_id res chain seq x y z
N MET A 1 -2.65 -20.59 -16.21
CA MET A 1 -3.83 -21.17 -15.52
C MET A 1 -3.54 -21.13 -14.04
N ASN A 2 -4.44 -20.51 -13.28
CA ASN A 2 -4.74 -20.66 -11.84
C ASN A 2 -5.69 -19.49 -11.53
N ALA A 3 -6.95 -19.58 -11.97
CA ALA A 3 -7.97 -18.62 -11.57
C ALA A 3 -8.28 -18.90 -10.10
N ASN A 4 -8.19 -17.88 -9.26
CA ASN A 4 -8.47 -18.00 -7.83
C ASN A 4 -9.96 -18.35 -7.65
N GLN A 5 -10.31 -19.09 -6.61
CA GLN A 5 -11.69 -19.59 -6.41
C GLN A 5 -12.74 -18.46 -6.40
N GLU A 6 -12.36 -17.23 -6.05
CA GLU A 6 -13.23 -16.05 -6.10
C GLU A 6 -13.50 -15.53 -7.52
N ASP A 7 -12.52 -15.58 -8.43
CA ASP A 7 -12.71 -15.29 -9.87
C ASP A 7 -13.71 -16.26 -10.50
N LEU A 8 -13.78 -17.49 -10.00
CA LEU A 8 -14.75 -18.48 -10.45
C LEU A 8 -16.16 -18.15 -9.95
N TYR A 9 -16.33 -17.66 -8.72
CA TYR A 9 -17.66 -17.36 -8.16
C TYR A 9 -18.34 -16.15 -8.81
N GLU A 10 -17.59 -15.06 -9.05
CA GLU A 10 -18.15 -13.89 -9.74
C GLU A 10 -18.40 -14.14 -11.23
N ARG A 11 -17.56 -14.96 -11.88
CA ARG A 11 -17.77 -15.39 -13.26
C ARG A 11 -18.97 -16.34 -13.42
N THR A 12 -19.37 -17.03 -12.35
CA THR A 12 -20.48 -18.01 -12.36
C THR A 12 -21.82 -17.38 -11.98
N PHE A 13 -21.85 -16.38 -11.09
CA PHE A 13 -23.08 -15.69 -10.69
C PHE A 13 -22.91 -14.18 -10.73
N LYS A 14 -23.68 -13.52 -11.60
CA LYS A 14 -23.76 -12.05 -11.64
C LYS A 14 -24.33 -11.54 -10.32
N LYS A 15 -23.52 -10.84 -9.53
CA LYS A 15 -23.96 -10.07 -8.36
C LYS A 15 -24.32 -8.66 -8.80
N ASP A 16 -25.52 -8.21 -8.44
CA ASP A 16 -25.93 -6.80 -8.52
C ASP A 16 -25.97 -6.25 -7.08
N TRP A 17 -25.22 -5.18 -6.85
CA TRP A 17 -25.10 -4.56 -5.53
C TRP A 17 -26.18 -3.51 -5.29
N VAL A 18 -27.03 -3.18 -6.26
CA VAL A 18 -28.23 -2.33 -6.09
C VAL A 18 -27.95 -1.04 -5.30
N SER A 19 -26.87 -0.35 -5.64
CA SER A 19 -26.40 0.88 -4.96
C SER A 19 -26.10 0.74 -3.46
N LEU A 20 -25.89 -0.48 -2.96
CA LEU A 20 -25.31 -0.68 -1.63
C LEU A 20 -23.93 0.01 -1.60
N PRO A 21 -23.60 0.72 -0.52
CA PRO A 21 -22.32 1.38 -0.40
C PRO A 21 -21.18 0.37 -0.37
N SER A 22 -20.05 0.74 -0.98
CA SER A 22 -18.81 -0.05 -0.91
C SER A 22 -18.28 -0.10 0.52
N VAL A 23 -17.66 -1.22 0.89
CA VAL A 23 -16.95 -1.38 2.15
C VAL A 23 -15.44 -1.30 1.85
N PRO A 24 -14.69 -0.38 2.47
CA PRO A 24 -13.26 -0.30 2.25
C PRO A 24 -12.57 -1.56 2.79
N LEU A 25 -11.60 -2.05 2.04
CA LEU A 25 -10.80 -3.18 2.44
C LEU A 25 -9.62 -2.72 3.30
N VAL A 26 -9.20 -3.57 4.23
CA VAL A 26 -8.16 -3.26 5.21
C VAL A 26 -7.00 -4.23 5.08
N ALA A 27 -5.82 -3.75 4.71
CA ALA A 27 -4.60 -4.54 4.68
C ALA A 27 -3.84 -4.35 6.00
N LEU A 28 -3.57 -5.46 6.70
CA LEU A 28 -2.91 -5.48 8.00
C LEU A 28 -2.13 -6.78 8.21
N GLY A 29 -1.31 -6.80 9.26
CA GLY A 29 -0.57 -7.99 9.70
C GLY A 29 0.80 -8.13 9.04
N GLY A 30 1.87 -7.86 9.79
CA GLY A 30 3.25 -8.03 9.32
C GLY A 30 3.69 -7.04 8.22
N ILE A 31 2.89 -6.02 7.91
CA ILE A 31 3.23 -5.01 6.91
C ILE A 31 4.14 -3.91 7.49
N HIS A 32 5.06 -3.42 6.65
CA HIS A 32 6.03 -2.36 6.93
C HIS A 32 6.31 -1.62 5.61
N VAL A 33 7.08 -0.54 5.66
CA VAL A 33 7.24 0.43 4.57
C VAL A 33 7.61 -0.19 3.20
N TRP A 34 8.42 -1.25 3.16
CA TRP A 34 8.83 -1.89 1.91
C TRP A 34 7.69 -2.65 1.20
N HIS A 35 6.59 -2.92 1.89
CA HIS A 35 5.38 -3.45 1.25
C HIS A 35 4.56 -2.35 0.55
N MET A 36 4.81 -1.07 0.80
CA MET A 36 3.97 0.03 0.28
C MET A 36 3.81 -0.03 -1.24
N LEU A 37 4.91 -0.35 -1.96
CA LEU A 37 4.94 -0.51 -3.41
C LEU A 37 3.89 -1.50 -3.91
N ALA A 38 3.96 -2.73 -3.38
CA ALA A 38 3.03 -3.79 -3.74
C ALA A 38 1.61 -3.49 -3.24
N LEU A 39 1.47 -2.91 -2.05
CA LEU A 39 0.16 -2.57 -1.48
C LEU A 39 -0.57 -1.54 -2.35
N THR A 40 0.09 -0.46 -2.76
CA THR A 40 -0.50 0.59 -3.62
C THR A 40 -0.86 0.05 -5.01
N GLU A 41 -0.13 -0.94 -5.53
CA GLU A 41 -0.43 -1.59 -6.80
C GLU A 41 -1.60 -2.58 -6.70
N ILE A 42 -1.62 -3.44 -5.67
CA ILE A 42 -2.66 -4.47 -5.48
C ILE A 42 -4.01 -3.85 -5.15
N PHE A 43 -4.00 -2.85 -4.28
CA PHE A 43 -5.21 -2.34 -3.66
C PHE A 43 -5.69 -1.02 -4.27
N GLY A 44 -4.82 -0.24 -4.90
CA GLY A 44 -5.22 1.07 -5.42
C GLY A 44 -5.54 2.05 -4.29
N ASP A 45 -6.63 2.82 -4.43
CA ASP A 45 -6.87 4.02 -3.60
C ASP A 45 -7.88 3.82 -2.45
N ASP A 46 -8.86 2.94 -2.62
CA ASP A 46 -9.98 2.78 -1.67
C ASP A 46 -9.70 1.74 -0.57
N PHE A 47 -8.56 1.89 0.11
CA PHE A 47 -8.08 0.94 1.10
C PHE A 47 -7.50 1.61 2.35
N VAL A 48 -7.47 0.85 3.43
CA VAL A 48 -6.80 1.24 4.68
C VAL A 48 -5.61 0.31 4.92
N PHE A 49 -4.42 0.90 5.08
CA PHE A 49 -3.22 0.16 5.47
C PHE A 49 -2.91 0.38 6.96
N LEU A 50 -2.86 -0.71 7.73
CA LEU A 50 -2.59 -0.67 9.18
C LEU A 50 -1.20 -1.19 9.52
N PHE A 51 -0.29 -0.26 9.75
CA PHE A 51 1.09 -0.53 10.15
C PHE A 51 1.22 -0.58 11.69
N GLY A 52 0.94 -1.73 12.30
CA GLY A 52 1.12 -1.95 13.74
C GLY A 52 2.61 -1.94 14.13
N GLY A 53 3.26 -3.11 14.02
CA GLY A 53 4.70 -3.22 14.23
C GLY A 53 5.53 -2.31 13.30
N GLY A 54 5.04 -2.08 12.08
CA GLY A 54 5.66 -1.16 11.10
C GLY A 54 5.65 0.32 11.52
N THR A 55 4.92 0.70 12.56
CA THR A 55 5.00 2.05 13.17
C THR A 55 5.71 2.00 14.51
N LEU A 56 5.28 1.10 15.40
CA LEU A 56 5.77 1.03 16.78
C LEU A 56 7.21 0.53 16.89
N GLY A 57 7.68 -0.20 15.88
CA GLY A 57 9.05 -0.72 15.81
C GLY A 57 10.07 0.29 15.27
N HIS A 58 9.66 1.50 14.86
CA HIS A 58 10.58 2.48 14.30
C HIS A 58 11.59 2.97 15.34
N LEU A 59 12.88 2.97 14.98
CA LEU A 59 14.00 3.18 15.91
C LEU A 59 13.92 4.52 16.65
N TRP A 60 13.40 5.55 15.98
CA TRP A 60 13.28 6.90 16.54
C TRP A 60 11.88 7.20 17.10
N GLY A 61 11.11 6.15 17.38
CA GLY A 61 9.81 6.23 18.04
C GLY A 61 8.63 6.38 17.09
N ASN A 62 7.44 6.21 17.67
CA ASN A 62 6.18 6.02 16.94
C ASN A 62 5.82 7.19 16.03
N ALA A 63 6.09 8.44 16.46
CA ALA A 63 5.77 9.62 15.66
C ALA A 63 6.49 9.59 14.32
N LEU A 64 7.78 9.24 14.31
CA LEU A 64 8.56 9.10 13.08
C LEU A 64 8.18 7.83 12.32
N GLY A 65 7.79 6.75 13.01
CA GLY A 65 7.20 5.58 12.36
C GLY A 65 5.93 5.92 11.57
N VAL A 66 5.10 6.85 12.05
CA VAL A 66 3.93 7.34 11.28
C VAL A 66 4.40 8.11 10.06
N VAL A 67 5.36 9.02 10.21
CA VAL A 67 5.89 9.82 9.10
C VAL A 67 6.44 8.93 7.99
N VAL A 68 7.23 7.89 8.33
CA VAL A 68 7.76 6.91 7.37
C VAL A 68 6.65 6.29 6.52
N ASN A 69 5.55 5.85 7.14
CA ASN A 69 4.44 5.22 6.41
C ASN A 69 3.69 6.23 5.54
N CYS A 70 3.48 7.46 6.01
CA CYS A 70 2.83 8.53 5.25
C CYS A 70 3.66 8.95 4.03
N VAL A 71 4.95 9.24 4.23
CA VAL A 71 5.85 9.67 3.16
C VAL A 71 6.00 8.59 2.10
N ALA A 72 6.17 7.32 2.51
CA ALA A 72 6.24 6.23 1.56
C ALA A 72 4.96 6.09 0.74
N LEU A 73 3.78 6.19 1.38
CA LEU A 73 2.49 6.10 0.67
C LEU A 73 2.35 7.24 -0.35
N GLU A 74 2.63 8.47 0.07
CA GLU A 74 2.55 9.65 -0.80
C GLU A 74 3.52 9.55 -1.99
N ALA A 75 4.75 9.10 -1.75
CA ALA A 75 5.73 8.88 -2.82
C ALA A 75 5.27 7.79 -3.81
N CYS A 76 4.73 6.67 -3.32
CA CYS A 76 4.20 5.60 -4.17
C CYS A 76 3.02 6.09 -5.02
N VAL A 77 2.07 6.80 -4.40
CA VAL A 77 0.87 7.31 -5.08
C VAL A 77 1.27 8.35 -6.12
N GLN A 78 2.17 9.28 -5.78
CA GLN A 78 2.66 10.28 -6.73
C GLN A 78 3.32 9.61 -7.94
N ALA A 79 4.27 8.70 -7.70
CA ALA A 79 4.97 8.03 -8.79
C ALA A 79 4.02 7.20 -9.67
N ARG A 80 3.07 6.47 -9.08
CA ARG A 80 2.03 5.76 -9.82
C ARG A 80 1.21 6.70 -10.69
N ASN A 81 0.81 7.86 -10.15
CA ASN A 81 0.02 8.86 -10.87
C ASN A 81 0.83 9.56 -11.98
N GLU A 82 2.16 9.65 -11.84
CA GLU A 82 3.09 10.11 -12.87
C GLU A 82 3.39 9.04 -13.94
N GLY A 83 2.89 7.81 -13.75
CA GLY A 83 2.97 6.71 -14.72
C GLY A 83 4.17 5.78 -14.51
N HIS A 84 4.84 5.84 -13.36
CA HIS A 84 5.92 4.92 -13.02
C HIS A 84 5.40 3.50 -12.74
N ASP A 85 6.21 2.51 -13.10
CA ASP A 85 5.96 1.11 -12.74
C ASP A 85 6.48 0.84 -11.32
N LEU A 86 5.58 0.78 -10.34
CA LEU A 86 5.96 0.57 -8.93
C LEU A 86 6.66 -0.77 -8.69
N ALA A 87 6.38 -1.81 -9.50
CA ALA A 87 7.02 -3.11 -9.35
C ALA A 87 8.50 -3.06 -9.77
N CYS A 88 8.83 -2.26 -10.78
CA CYS A 88 10.19 -2.11 -11.29
C CYS A 88 10.97 -0.96 -10.64
N GLU A 89 10.33 0.20 -10.47
CA GLU A 89 10.95 1.47 -10.08
C GLU A 89 10.77 1.80 -8.60
N GLY A 90 9.93 1.03 -7.89
CA GLY A 90 9.51 1.33 -6.53
C GLY A 90 10.63 1.53 -5.51
N ASN A 91 11.69 0.72 -5.59
CA ASN A 91 12.83 0.86 -4.70
C ASN A 91 13.55 2.20 -4.89
N GLU A 92 13.58 2.71 -6.12
CA GLU A 92 14.21 4.01 -6.40
C GLU A 92 13.34 5.16 -5.91
N ILE A 93 12.02 5.07 -6.08
CA ILE A 93 11.07 6.05 -5.56
C ILE A 93 11.23 6.23 -4.04
N ILE A 94 11.34 5.13 -3.29
CA ILE A 94 11.57 5.18 -1.83
C ILE A 94 12.97 5.73 -1.50
N ARG A 95 14.00 5.43 -2.29
CA ARG A 95 15.35 6.00 -2.11
C ARG A 95 15.40 7.50 -2.39
N GLU A 96 14.66 7.99 -3.38
CA GLU A 96 14.53 9.40 -3.66
C GLU A 96 13.78 10.12 -2.53
N ALA A 97 12.68 9.53 -2.03
CA ALA A 97 11.94 10.05 -0.88
C ALA A 97 12.83 10.19 0.37
N ARG A 98 13.70 9.20 0.61
CA ARG A 98 14.66 9.19 1.72
C ARG A 98 15.63 10.39 1.70
N LYS A 99 15.91 11.01 0.56
CA LYS A 99 16.83 12.17 0.48
C LYS A 99 16.32 13.37 1.27
N TRP A 100 15.01 13.50 1.42
CA TRP A 100 14.36 14.59 2.14
C TRP A 100 13.56 14.13 3.38
N SER A 101 13.37 12.82 3.56
CA SER A 101 12.77 12.18 4.73
C SER A 101 13.76 11.16 5.33
N PRO A 102 14.67 11.59 6.23
CA PRO A 102 15.74 10.73 6.76
C PRO A 102 15.22 9.55 7.61
N GLU A 103 14.03 9.63 8.16
CA GLU A 103 13.35 8.55 8.89
C GLU A 103 13.08 7.32 8.00
N LEU A 104 12.98 7.47 6.67
CA LEU A 104 12.93 6.33 5.74
C LEU A 104 14.25 5.54 5.65
N ALA A 105 15.34 6.06 6.21
CA ALA A 105 16.67 5.47 6.08
C ALA A 105 16.97 4.34 7.07
N VAL A 106 16.12 4.14 8.08
CA VAL A 106 16.45 3.44 9.33
C VAL A 106 15.65 2.17 9.50
#